data_AF-A0A094KEB3-F1
#
_entry.id   AF-A0A094KEB3-F1
#
_cell.length_a   1.000
_cell.length_b   1.000
_cell.length_c   1.000
_cell.angle_alpha   90.00
_cell.angle_beta   90.00
_cell.angle_gamma   90.00
#
_symmetry.space_group_name_H-M   'P 1'
#
loop_
_entity.id
_entity.type
_entity.pdbx_description
1 polymer ?
#
loop_
_entity_poly.entity_id
_entity_poly.type
_entity_poly.pdbx_seq_one_letter_code
_entity_poly.pdbx_strand_id
1 'polypeptide(L)'
;SFADLIGSPAGREIEILDISQWDERGEYKSIVDAIRDATGGGDVRVYRVPRDATRVEYWVVGVEEGEEGRLVGAKALGVES
;
A
#
# COMPACT_ATOMS: atom_id res chain seq x y z
N SER A 1 -11.49 -9.15 2.38
CA SER A 1 -10.37 -8.48 3.07
C SER A 1 -9.39 -7.93 2.04
N PHE A 2 -8.43 -7.06 2.39
CA PHE A 2 -7.43 -6.58 1.44
C PHE A 2 -6.58 -7.74 0.86
N ALA A 3 -6.28 -8.76 1.68
CA ALA A 3 -5.57 -9.97 1.24
C ALA A 3 -6.29 -10.70 0.09
N ASP A 4 -7.62 -10.80 0.16
CA ASP A 4 -8.44 -11.44 -0.88
C ASP A 4 -8.40 -10.67 -2.19
N LEU A 5 -8.42 -9.33 -2.11
CA LEU A 5 -8.40 -8.44 -3.27
C LEU A 5 -7.10 -8.58 -4.07
N ILE A 6 -5.96 -8.77 -3.39
CA ILE A 6 -4.64 -8.81 -4.02
C ILE A 6 -4.10 -10.24 -4.26
N GLY A 7 -4.90 -11.27 -3.94
CA GLY A 7 -4.50 -12.66 -4.02
C GLY A 7 -3.23 -12.96 -3.21
N SER A 8 -3.19 -12.54 -1.94
CA SER A 8 -2.03 -12.78 -1.07
C SER A 8 -1.79 -14.28 -0.82
N PRO A 9 -0.53 -14.75 -0.71
CA PRO A 9 -0.26 -16.14 -0.34
C PRO A 9 -0.83 -16.49 1.03
N ALA A 10 -1.37 -17.69 1.16
CA ALA A 10 -1.91 -18.18 2.43
C ALA A 10 -0.80 -18.33 3.50
N GLY A 11 -1.15 -18.06 4.75
CA GLY A 11 -0.24 -18.26 5.89
C GLY A 11 0.88 -17.22 6.02
N ARG A 12 0.81 -16.10 5.29
CA ARG A 12 1.71 -14.96 5.46
C ARG A 12 0.95 -13.75 5.97
N GLU A 13 1.52 -13.12 6.99
CA GLU A 13 0.94 -11.94 7.61
C GLU A 13 1.17 -10.70 6.74
N ILE A 14 0.12 -9.94 6.49
CA ILE A 14 0.21 -8.63 5.85
C ILE A 14 0.39 -7.60 6.96
N GLU A 15 1.46 -6.84 6.88
CA GLU A 15 1.73 -5.75 7.80
C GLU A 15 1.14 -4.44 7.24
N ILE A 16 0.51 -3.65 8.10
CA ILE A 16 0.07 -2.29 7.78
C ILE A 16 1.07 -1.35 8.41
N LEU A 17 1.66 -0.48 7.60
CA LEU A 17 2.66 0.50 8.04
C LEU A 17 2.07 1.90 7.95
N ASP A 18 2.43 2.74 8.93
CA ASP A 18 2.26 4.18 8.80
C ASP A 18 3.23 4.72 7.73
N ILE A 19 2.83 5.81 7.06
CA ILE A 19 3.67 6.46 6.04
C ILE A 19 5.04 6.84 6.61
N SER A 20 5.10 7.31 7.86
CA SER A 20 6.35 7.68 8.52
C SER A 20 7.26 6.49 8.84
N GLN A 21 6.70 5.27 8.95
CA GLN A 21 7.47 4.04 9.16
C GLN A 21 8.01 3.49 7.82
N TRP A 22 7.23 3.63 6.75
CA TRP A 22 7.63 3.16 5.43
C TRP A 22 8.56 4.14 4.69
N ASP A 23 8.31 5.44 4.83
CA ASP A 23 9.04 6.52 4.18
C ASP A 23 9.71 7.44 5.21
N GLU A 24 10.58 6.87 6.03
CA GLU A 24 11.28 7.60 7.11
C GLU A 24 12.04 8.83 6.63
N ARG A 25 12.51 8.81 5.38
CA ARG A 25 13.28 9.89 4.75
C ARG A 25 12.44 10.87 3.93
N GLY A 26 11.15 10.60 3.75
CA GLY A 26 10.25 11.43 2.95
C GLY A 26 10.55 11.41 1.45
N GLU A 27 11.23 10.37 0.95
CA GLU A 27 11.63 10.24 -0.47
C GLU A 27 10.42 9.92 -1.37
N TYR A 28 9.33 9.41 -0.79
CA TYR A 28 8.12 9.00 -1.50
C TYR A 28 6.91 9.89 -1.20
N LYS A 29 7.13 11.05 -0.56
CA LYS A 29 6.07 12.01 -0.26
C LYS A 29 5.23 12.40 -1.48
N SER A 30 5.85 12.58 -2.64
CA SER A 30 5.14 12.95 -3.87
C SER A 30 4.15 11.87 -4.34
N ILE A 31 4.46 10.59 -4.10
CA ILE A 31 3.55 9.47 -4.41
C ILE A 31 2.36 9.52 -3.45
N VAL A 32 2.62 9.70 -2.16
CA VAL A 32 1.57 9.78 -1.13
C VAL A 32 0.61 10.94 -1.41
N ASP A 33 1.16 12.11 -1.72
CA ASP A 33 0.35 13.30 -2.02
C ASP A 33 -0.49 13.10 -3.29
N ALA A 34 0.11 12.55 -4.36
CA ALA A 34 -0.63 12.26 -5.59
C ALA A 34 -1.80 11.28 -5.38
N ILE A 35 -1.62 10.28 -4.51
CA ILE A 35 -2.70 9.34 -4.17
C ILE A 35 -3.78 10.05 -3.37
N ARG A 36 -3.42 10.86 -2.36
CA ARG A 36 -4.40 11.66 -1.59
C ARG A 36 -5.23 12.57 -2.49
N ASP A 37 -4.58 13.26 -3.42
CA ASP A 37 -5.28 14.15 -4.36
C ASP A 37 -6.23 13.36 -5.25
N ALA A 38 -5.79 12.20 -5.77
CA ALA A 38 -6.60 11.33 -6.61
C ALA A 38 -7.80 10.71 -5.90
N THR A 39 -7.75 10.58 -4.57
CA THR A 39 -8.84 10.02 -3.76
C THR A 39 -9.73 11.08 -3.11
N GLY A 40 -9.52 12.37 -3.41
CA GLY A 40 -10.31 13.46 -2.83
C GLY A 40 -9.92 13.84 -1.40
N GLY A 41 -8.69 13.55 -0.99
CA GLY A 41 -8.19 13.77 0.37
C GLY A 41 -8.31 12.55 1.29
N GLY A 42 -8.68 11.39 0.74
CA GLY A 42 -8.83 10.15 1.50
C GLY A 42 -7.52 9.66 2.14
N ASP A 43 -7.66 8.86 3.20
CA ASP A 43 -6.52 8.27 3.91
C ASP A 43 -5.70 7.35 3.00
N VAL A 44 -4.37 7.47 3.08
CA VAL A 44 -3.42 6.59 2.41
C VAL A 44 -2.83 5.61 3.41
N ARG A 45 -2.85 4.32 3.06
CA ARG A 45 -2.26 3.23 3.86
C ARG A 45 -1.18 2.51 3.06
N VAL A 46 -0.18 2.01 3.78
CA VAL A 46 0.86 1.17 3.22
C VAL A 46 0.67 -0.25 3.71
N TYR A 47 0.58 -1.20 2.78
CA TYR A 47 0.57 -2.63 3.08
C TYR A 47 1.88 -3.26 2.61
N ARG A 48 2.58 -3.91 3.53
CA ARG A 48 3.74 -4.74 3.24
C ARG A 48 3.28 -6.20 3.18
N VAL A 49 3.39 -6.80 1.99
CA VAL A 49 2.82 -8.12 1.68
C VAL A 49 3.95 -9.09 1.35
N PRO A 50 4.35 -9.97 2.29
CA PRO A 50 5.32 -11.01 2.01
C PRO A 50 4.80 -11.97 0.95
N ARG A 51 5.52 -12.10 -0.17
CA ARG A 51 5.16 -13.05 -1.24
C ARG A 51 5.86 -14.39 -1.06
N ASP A 52 7.15 -14.36 -0.72
CA ASP A 52 7.91 -15.54 -0.35
C ASP A 52 9.01 -15.23 0.67
N ALA A 53 10.05 -16.06 0.78
CA ALA A 53 11.14 -15.88 1.73
C ALA A 53 11.98 -14.61 1.48
N THR A 54 11.97 -14.07 0.26
CA THR A 54 12.83 -12.95 -0.14
C THR A 54 12.11 -11.84 -0.89
N ARG A 55 10.88 -12.04 -1.34
CA ARG A 55 10.10 -11.00 -2.02
C ARG A 55 8.99 -10.46 -1.16
N VAL A 56 8.89 -9.14 -1.17
CA VAL A 56 7.82 -8.37 -0.53
C VAL A 56 7.19 -7.45 -1.56
N GLU A 57 5.88 -7.26 -1.47
CA GLU A 57 5.19 -6.23 -2.24
C GLU A 57 4.70 -5.12 -1.31
N TYR A 58 5.04 -3.89 -1.66
CA TYR A 58 4.49 -2.71 -1.04
C TYR A 58 3.31 -2.20 -1.85
N TRP A 59 2.19 -2.00 -1.18
CA TRP A 59 0.99 -1.38 -1.73
C TRP A 59 0.73 -0.09 -0.99
N VAL A 60 0.87 1.05 -1.69
CA VAL A 60 0.57 2.37 -1.17
C VAL A 60 -0.73 2.80 -1.80
N VAL A 61 -1.82 2.77 -1.03
CA VAL A 61 -3.18 2.87 -1.58
C VAL A 61 -4.06 3.77 -0.74
N GLY A 62 -4.96 4.48 -1.41
CA GLY A 62 -6.09 5.18 -0.82
C GLY A 62 -7.40 4.72 -1.46
N VAL A 63 -8.51 5.08 -0.84
CA VAL A 63 -9.85 4.80 -1.35
C VAL A 63 -10.50 6.13 -1.73
N GLU A 64 -10.96 6.22 -2.97
CA GLU A 64 -11.75 7.35 -3.46
C GLU A 64 -13.04 7.48 -2.65
N GLU A 65 -13.33 8.69 -2.17
CA GLU A 65 -14.60 8.98 -1.50
C GLU A 65 -15.76 8.96 -2.52
N GLY A 66 -16.85 8.27 -2.18
CA GLY A 66 -18.04 8.17 -3.03
C GLY A 66 -18.68 6.78 -3.04
N GLU A 67 -19.76 6.63 -3.80
CA GLU A 67 -20.56 5.39 -3.82
C GLU A 67 -19.82 4.22 -4.50
N GLU A 68 -18.87 4.49 -5.40
CA GLU A 68 -18.13 3.44 -6.10
C GLU A 68 -16.89 2.92 -5.34
N GLY A 69 -16.34 3.70 -4.41
CA GLY A 69 -15.26 3.27 -3.50
C GLY A 69 -14.03 2.66 -4.19
N ARG A 70 -13.43 3.37 -5.15
CA ARG A 70 -12.31 2.85 -5.95
C ARG A 70 -11.00 2.86 -5.17
N LEU A 71 -10.23 1.78 -5.28
CA LEU A 71 -8.87 1.71 -4.73
C LEU A 71 -7.87 2.31 -5.73
N VAL A 72 -7.14 3.34 -5.31
CA VAL A 72 -6.15 4.05 -6.14
C VAL A 72 -4.79 3.99 -5.44
N GLY A 73 -3.71 3.75 -6.18
CA GLY A 73 -2.39 3.69 -5.55
C GLY A 73 -1.27 3.19 -6.44
N ALA A 74 -0.13 2.94 -5.80
CA ALA A 74 1.06 2.38 -6.40
C ALA A 74 1.38 1.01 -5.77
N LYS A 75 1.98 0.13 -6.59
CA LYS A 75 2.49 -1.17 -6.19
C LYS A 75 3.96 -1.28 -6.56
N ALA A 76 4.79 -1.71 -5.63
CA ALA A 76 6.21 -1.98 -5.86
C ALA A 76 6.58 -3.38 -5.35
N LEU A 77 7.47 -4.06 -6.09
CA LEU A 77 8.06 -5.34 -5.67
C LEU A 77 9.48 -5.07 -5.16
N GLY A 78 9.72 -5.45 -3.92
CA GLY A 78 11.03 -5.40 -3.27
C GLY A 78 11.61 -6.80 -3.07
N VAL A 79 12.95 -6.86 -3.03
CA VAL A 79 13.68 -8.03 -2.56
C VAL A 79 14.31 -7.69 -1.22
N GLU A 80 14.05 -8.51 -0.22
CA GLU A 80 14.61 -8.42 1.12
C GLU A 80 15.31 -9.74 1.44
N SER A 81 16.46 -9.68 2.13
CA SER A 81 17.30 -10.84 2.45
C SER A 81 17.91 -10.69 3.83
#